data_AF-A0A5N5GB98-F1
#
_entry.id   AF-A0A5N5GB98-F1
#
_cell.length_a   1.000
_cell.length_b   1.000
_cell.length_c   1.000
_cell.angle_alpha   90.00
_cell.angle_beta   90.00
_cell.angle_gamma   90.00
#
_symmetry.space_group_name_H-M   'P 1'
#
loop_
_entity.id
_entity.type
_entity.pdbx_description
1 polymer ?
#
loop_
_entity_poly.entity_id
_entity_poly.type
_entity_poly.pdbx_seq_one_letter_code
_entity_poly.pdbx_strand_id
1 'polypeptide(L)'
;MATDCTNEASINLFTIKCAYQKFRTPTILVQPVHAHKKPISSTKIAIVQLPAKLAESIYCQLFAQSEFFPKDIHTILSSHLNLGTFMALPKKSLLQFDPQRDTTLPTNFAILSVWNTKEVFKLQVKGVSSLTYACCVGARVLDAWLPWLRLPSFPNVFKQFGVHFMYGLHREGKNGNWLMKALCNFVHNMAREDDGCAAVVTEVSQRDPVREAIPHWRKLSWEEDMWCVKKLADQAKQGEKTTSSDDGQFDWINTRSSSSVVFVDPRDF
;
A
#
# COMPACT_ATOMS: atom_id res chain seq x y z
N MET A 1 5.45 -15.88 2.01
CA MET A 1 6.14 -16.01 0.70
C MET A 1 5.18 -15.61 -0.40
N ALA A 2 5.65 -14.91 -1.43
CA ALA A 2 4.84 -14.54 -2.59
C ALA A 2 5.36 -15.26 -3.85
N THR A 3 4.45 -15.62 -4.76
CA THR A 3 4.76 -16.20 -6.07
C THR A 3 3.70 -15.79 -7.08
N ASP A 4 4.07 -15.76 -8.36
CA ASP A 4 3.11 -15.63 -9.46
C ASP A 4 2.12 -16.82 -9.45
N CYS A 5 0.82 -16.52 -9.61
CA CYS A 5 -0.28 -17.47 -9.57
C CYS A 5 -0.35 -18.38 -10.82
N THR A 6 0.35 -18.01 -11.89
CA THR A 6 0.52 -18.78 -13.13
C THR A 6 1.79 -19.63 -13.11
N ASN A 7 2.71 -19.38 -12.19
CA ASN A 7 3.97 -20.13 -12.08
C ASN A 7 3.80 -21.44 -11.31
N GLU A 8 3.33 -22.48 -12.02
CA GLU A 8 3.08 -23.81 -11.45
C GLU A 8 4.30 -24.41 -10.74
N ALA A 9 5.50 -24.20 -11.27
CA ALA A 9 6.73 -24.73 -10.67
C ALA A 9 6.98 -24.14 -9.27
N SER A 10 6.84 -22.82 -9.11
CA SER A 10 7.01 -22.14 -7.84
C SER A 10 5.88 -22.49 -6.86
N ILE A 11 4.64 -22.57 -7.36
CA ILE A 11 3.49 -23.01 -6.56
C ILE A 11 3.71 -24.43 -6.01
N ASN A 12 4.16 -25.36 -6.84
CA ASN A 12 4.42 -26.74 -6.44
C ASN A 12 5.61 -26.84 -5.47
N LEU A 13 6.66 -26.04 -5.67
CA LEU A 13 7.76 -25.95 -4.72
C LEU A 13 7.25 -25.54 -3.33
N PHE A 14 6.45 -24.46 -3.24
CA PHE A 14 5.96 -23.99 -1.95
C PHE A 14 4.94 -24.94 -1.33
N THR A 15 3.94 -25.39 -2.10
CA THR A 15 2.82 -26.16 -1.56
C THR A 15 3.17 -27.63 -1.34
N ILE A 16 3.85 -28.28 -2.28
CA ILE A 16 4.14 -29.73 -2.22
C ILE A 16 5.45 -30.01 -1.47
N LYS A 17 6.52 -29.26 -1.75
CA LYS A 17 7.84 -29.54 -1.16
C LYS A 17 8.06 -28.84 0.18
N CYS A 18 7.64 -27.59 0.30
CA CYS A 18 7.92 -26.79 1.49
C CYS A 18 6.77 -26.73 2.50
N ALA A 19 5.65 -27.40 2.24
CA ALA A 19 4.47 -27.45 3.10
C ALA A 19 3.88 -26.07 3.46
N TYR A 20 3.91 -25.15 2.49
CA TYR A 20 3.13 -23.92 2.56
C TYR A 20 1.70 -24.16 2.09
N GLN A 21 0.78 -23.29 2.49
CA GLN A 21 -0.59 -23.26 2.03
C GLN A 21 -0.86 -21.96 1.27
N LYS A 22 -1.66 -22.03 0.21
CA LYS A 22 -2.13 -20.85 -0.51
C LYS A 22 -3.05 -20.05 0.40
N PHE A 23 -2.84 -18.74 0.49
CA PHE A 23 -3.51 -17.89 1.47
C PHE A 23 -4.33 -16.79 0.81
N ARG A 24 -3.67 -15.82 0.18
CA ARG A 24 -4.29 -14.65 -0.44
C ARG A 24 -3.72 -14.40 -1.82
N THR A 25 -4.45 -13.62 -2.61
CA THR A 25 -3.99 -13.14 -3.91
C THR A 25 -4.15 -11.62 -3.95
N PRO A 26 -3.27 -10.87 -3.27
CA PRO A 26 -3.29 -9.42 -3.35
C PRO A 26 -2.88 -8.93 -4.73
N THR A 27 -3.09 -7.64 -4.94
CA THR A 27 -2.81 -6.96 -6.19
C THR A 27 -1.89 -5.79 -5.91
N ILE A 28 -0.76 -5.74 -6.61
CA ILE A 28 0.13 -4.59 -6.58
C ILE A 28 -0.38 -3.57 -7.60
N LEU A 29 -0.69 -2.38 -7.10
CA LEU A 29 -1.17 -1.24 -7.88
C LEU A 29 -0.06 -0.22 -7.99
N VAL A 30 0.32 0.09 -9.23
CA VAL A 30 1.42 1.02 -9.52
C VAL A 30 0.91 2.26 -10.23
N GLN A 31 1.21 3.42 -9.66
CA GLN A 31 0.95 4.73 -10.25
C GLN A 31 2.27 5.44 -10.56
N PRO A 32 2.62 5.64 -11.84
CA PRO A 32 3.78 6.45 -12.21
C PRO A 32 3.67 7.88 -11.67
N VAL A 33 4.81 8.41 -11.21
CA VAL A 33 4.93 9.81 -10.84
C VAL A 33 5.13 10.63 -12.10
N HIS A 34 4.12 11.41 -12.47
CA HIS A 34 4.15 12.24 -13.67
C HIS A 34 4.75 13.62 -13.34
N ALA A 35 5.22 14.32 -14.37
CA ALA A 35 5.76 15.67 -14.23
C ALA A 35 4.75 16.68 -13.65
N HIS A 36 3.46 16.49 -13.95
CA HIS A 36 2.38 17.40 -13.57
C HIS A 36 1.74 17.04 -12.24
N LYS A 37 1.47 18.06 -11.43
CA LYS A 37 0.70 17.90 -10.18
C LYS A 37 -0.72 17.39 -10.49
N LYS A 38 -1.18 16.42 -9.70
CA LYS A 38 -2.57 15.95 -9.73
C LYS A 38 -3.47 16.93 -8.97
N PRO A 39 -4.66 17.24 -9.49
CA PRO A 39 -5.57 18.18 -8.85
C PRO A 39 -6.14 17.59 -7.55
N ILE A 40 -6.22 18.45 -6.52
CA ILE A 40 -6.89 18.17 -5.26
C ILE A 40 -7.85 19.34 -5.01
N SER A 41 -9.12 19.04 -4.73
CA SER A 41 -10.13 20.07 -4.50
C SER A 41 -9.92 20.71 -3.13
N SER A 42 -9.01 21.69 -3.07
CA SER A 42 -8.67 22.41 -1.84
C SER A 42 -9.84 23.18 -1.23
N THR A 43 -10.92 23.42 -1.96
CA THR A 43 -12.14 24.07 -1.43
C THR A 43 -13.10 23.08 -0.74
N LYS A 44 -13.02 21.79 -1.06
CA LYS A 44 -13.95 20.77 -0.55
C LYS A 44 -13.29 19.73 0.36
N ILE A 45 -12.01 19.45 0.14
CA ILE A 45 -11.22 18.44 0.86
C ILE A 45 -10.19 19.14 1.73
N ALA A 46 -10.04 18.66 2.96
CA ALA A 46 -8.87 18.88 3.78
C ALA A 46 -8.05 17.60 3.86
N ILE A 47 -6.74 17.73 3.75
CA ILE A 47 -5.79 16.65 3.99
C ILE A 47 -4.93 17.11 5.17
N VAL A 48 -4.87 16.30 6.21
CA VAL A 48 -4.16 16.60 7.45
C VAL A 48 -3.20 15.46 7.78
N GLN A 49 -2.02 15.82 8.26
CA GLN A 49 -1.06 14.86 8.78
C GLN A 49 -1.38 14.58 10.25
N LEU A 50 -1.47 13.30 10.61
CA LEU A 50 -1.77 12.88 11.97
C LEU A 50 -0.47 12.67 12.76
N PRO A 51 -0.44 13.03 14.06
CA PRO A 51 0.64 12.60 14.95
C PRO A 51 0.74 11.08 15.03
N ALA A 52 1.95 10.53 15.12
CA ALA A 52 2.17 9.08 15.12
C ALA A 52 1.35 8.33 16.20
N LYS A 53 1.25 8.88 17.41
CA LYS A 53 0.45 8.29 18.51
C LYS A 53 -1.06 8.24 18.18
N LEU A 54 -1.57 9.25 17.49
CA LEU A 54 -2.97 9.29 17.08
C LEU A 54 -3.22 8.32 15.92
N ALA A 55 -2.31 8.30 14.93
CA ALA A 55 -2.35 7.35 13.83
C ALA A 55 -2.32 5.90 14.33
N GLU A 56 -1.49 5.58 15.32
CA GLU A 56 -1.45 4.28 15.98
C GLU A 56 -2.81 3.89 16.57
N SER A 57 -3.41 4.78 17.37
CA SER A 57 -4.71 4.54 18.00
C SER A 57 -5.80 4.25 16.96
N ILE A 58 -5.80 5.02 15.87
CA ILE A 58 -6.74 4.85 14.75
C ILE A 58 -6.49 3.53 14.01
N TYR A 59 -5.23 3.18 13.72
CA TYR A 59 -4.90 1.94 13.03
C TYR A 59 -5.25 0.71 13.88
N CYS A 60 -5.02 0.76 15.19
CA CYS A 60 -5.49 -0.28 16.10
C CYS A 60 -7.02 -0.39 16.07
N GLN A 61 -7.76 0.71 16.02
CA GLN A 61 -9.22 0.68 15.91
C GLN A 61 -9.70 0.09 14.56
N LEU A 62 -9.04 0.43 13.46
CA LEU A 62 -9.47 0.05 12.11
C LEU A 62 -9.04 -1.36 11.70
N PHE A 63 -7.83 -1.78 12.09
CA PHE A 63 -7.18 -2.97 11.57
C PHE A 63 -6.91 -4.04 12.64
N ALA A 64 -7.40 -3.89 13.88
CA ALA A 64 -7.23 -4.91 14.94
C ALA A 64 -7.67 -6.32 14.52
N GLN A 65 -8.65 -6.44 13.63
CA GLN A 65 -9.15 -7.72 13.12
C GLN A 65 -8.61 -8.07 11.72
N SER A 66 -7.76 -7.22 11.15
CA SER A 66 -7.17 -7.47 9.83
C SER A 66 -6.01 -8.45 9.93
N GLU A 67 -5.89 -9.29 8.91
CA GLU A 67 -4.76 -10.21 8.77
C GLU A 67 -3.46 -9.42 8.62
N PHE A 68 -2.39 -9.94 9.24
CA PHE A 68 -1.05 -9.35 9.23
C PHE A 68 -0.95 -7.92 9.79
N PHE A 69 -1.92 -7.48 10.59
CA PHE A 69 -1.77 -6.23 11.33
C PHE A 69 -0.61 -6.34 12.34
N PRO A 70 0.45 -5.52 12.23
CA PRO A 70 1.65 -5.67 13.04
C PRO A 70 1.40 -5.24 14.49
N LYS A 71 1.83 -6.07 15.44
CA LYS A 71 1.74 -5.76 16.88
C LYS A 71 2.58 -4.53 17.26
N ASP A 72 3.61 -4.24 16.47
CA ASP A 72 4.55 -3.14 16.66
C ASP A 72 4.30 -1.98 15.67
N ILE A 73 3.04 -1.75 15.27
CA ILE A 73 2.67 -0.67 14.34
C ILE A 73 3.21 0.71 14.75
N HIS A 74 3.34 0.98 16.05
CA HIS A 74 3.95 2.21 16.58
C HIS A 74 5.39 2.43 16.09
N THR A 75 6.18 1.35 15.96
CA THR A 75 7.55 1.38 15.47
C THR A 75 7.59 1.76 14.01
N ILE A 76 6.66 1.21 13.22
CA ILE A 76 6.52 1.54 11.80
C ILE A 76 6.14 3.01 11.65
N LEU A 77 5.11 3.47 12.37
CA LEU A 77 4.62 4.85 12.29
C LEU A 77 5.64 5.89 12.78
N SER A 78 6.51 5.52 13.71
CA SER A 78 7.56 6.42 14.26
C SER A 78 8.90 6.32 13.50
N SER A 79 9.01 5.43 12.52
CA SER A 79 10.22 5.27 11.71
C SER A 79 10.49 6.51 10.85
N HIS A 80 11.77 6.83 10.63
CA HIS A 80 12.17 7.87 9.67
C HIS A 80 11.75 7.54 8.22
N LEU A 81 11.56 6.25 7.92
CA LEU A 81 11.06 5.80 6.62
C LEU A 81 9.55 6.06 6.43
N ASN A 82 8.80 6.27 7.51
CA ASN A 82 7.40 6.70 7.41
C ASN A 82 7.36 8.22 7.18
N LEU A 83 7.05 8.63 5.95
CA LEU A 83 6.91 10.04 5.58
C LEU A 83 5.71 10.70 6.28
N GLY A 84 4.74 9.90 6.72
CA GLY A 84 3.64 10.34 7.55
C GLY A 84 2.34 9.59 7.28
N THR A 85 1.42 9.73 8.23
CA THR A 85 0.03 9.27 8.10
C THR A 85 -0.86 10.46 7.78
N PHE A 86 -1.64 10.34 6.72
CA PHE A 86 -2.50 11.41 6.22
C PHE A 86 -3.95 10.99 6.22
N MET A 87 -4.82 11.88 6.69
CA MET A 87 -6.27 11.71 6.65
C MET A 87 -6.89 12.76 5.75
N ALA A 88 -7.78 12.33 4.85
CA ALA A 88 -8.61 13.20 4.04
C ALA A 88 -10.04 13.26 4.55
N LEU A 89 -10.56 14.47 4.68
CA LEU A 89 -11.88 14.77 5.22
C LEU A 89 -12.58 15.82 4.36
N PRO A 90 -13.91 15.80 4.28
CA PRO A 90 -14.65 16.97 3.82
C PRO A 90 -14.31 18.17 4.72
N LYS A 91 -14.06 19.36 4.14
CA LYS A 91 -13.69 20.55 4.94
C LYS A 91 -14.69 20.90 6.04
N LYS A 92 -15.98 20.63 5.81
CA LYS A 92 -17.03 20.86 6.81
C LYS A 92 -16.85 19.98 8.05
N SER A 93 -16.28 18.78 7.89
CA SER A 93 -16.05 17.83 8.98
C SER A 93 -14.88 18.23 9.88
N LEU A 94 -13.93 19.05 9.39
CA LEU A 94 -12.85 19.58 10.23
C LEU A 94 -13.36 20.48 11.37
N LEU A 95 -14.55 21.06 11.25
CA LEU A 95 -15.13 21.86 12.34
C LEU A 95 -15.55 21.00 13.54
N GLN A 96 -15.68 19.69 13.36
CA GLN A 96 -16.19 18.74 14.35
C GLN A 96 -15.14 17.73 14.80
N PHE A 97 -13.94 17.76 14.21
CA PHE A 97 -12.87 16.80 14.45
C PHE A 97 -11.55 17.54 14.52
N ASP A 98 -10.88 17.47 15.67
CA ASP A 98 -9.52 17.95 15.88
C ASP A 98 -8.51 16.85 15.49
N PRO A 99 -7.82 16.98 14.34
CA PRO A 99 -6.88 15.97 13.85
C PRO A 99 -5.60 15.84 14.68
N GLN A 100 -5.47 16.59 15.77
CA GLN A 100 -4.34 16.51 16.70
C GLN A 100 -4.69 15.81 18.01
N ARG A 101 -5.98 15.68 18.35
CA ARG A 101 -6.42 15.23 19.69
C ARG A 101 -7.53 14.20 19.66
N ASP A 102 -8.44 14.29 18.68
CA ASP A 102 -9.64 13.46 18.68
C ASP A 102 -9.34 12.06 18.15
N THR A 103 -9.61 11.05 18.97
CA THR A 103 -9.56 9.64 18.58
C THR A 103 -10.87 9.16 17.95
N THR A 104 -11.96 9.90 18.14
CA THR A 104 -13.27 9.57 17.58
C THR A 104 -13.28 9.84 16.08
N LEU A 105 -13.39 8.76 15.30
CA LEU A 105 -13.33 8.86 13.84
C LEU A 105 -14.57 9.56 13.26
N PRO A 106 -14.38 10.49 12.30
CA PRO A 106 -15.49 11.13 11.61
C PRO A 106 -16.22 10.14 10.69
N THR A 107 -17.46 10.47 10.29
CA THR A 107 -18.31 9.57 9.50
C THR A 107 -17.92 9.43 8.02
N ASN A 108 -17.10 10.34 7.50
CA ASN A 108 -16.64 10.33 6.12
C ASN A 108 -15.16 10.71 6.09
N PHE A 109 -14.29 9.73 5.88
CA PHE A 109 -12.86 9.95 5.80
C PHE A 109 -12.17 8.93 4.92
N ALA A 110 -10.93 9.25 4.55
CA ALA A 110 -9.97 8.28 4.09
C ALA A 110 -8.67 8.48 4.86
N ILE A 111 -7.91 7.42 5.08
CA ILE A 111 -6.63 7.45 5.76
C ILE A 111 -5.64 6.53 5.05
N LEU A 112 -4.38 6.93 4.99
CA LEU A 112 -3.26 6.08 4.57
C LEU A 112 -1.96 6.60 5.18
N SER A 113 -0.94 5.74 5.20
CA SER A 113 0.43 6.12 5.53
C SER A 113 1.34 5.91 4.32
N VAL A 114 2.47 6.62 4.29
CA VAL A 114 3.42 6.56 3.17
C VAL A 114 4.81 6.19 3.66
N TRP A 115 5.35 5.13 3.08
CA TRP A 115 6.68 4.62 3.37
C TRP A 115 7.67 4.96 2.25
N ASN A 116 8.86 5.43 2.62
CA ASN A 116 9.95 5.77 1.72
C ASN A 116 10.84 4.55 1.45
N THR A 117 10.60 3.86 0.34
CA THR A 117 11.44 2.70 -0.04
C THR A 117 12.80 3.12 -0.61
N LYS A 118 12.97 4.39 -1.02
CA LYS A 118 14.17 4.86 -1.75
C LYS A 118 15.44 4.77 -0.91
N GLU A 119 15.29 4.86 0.41
CA GLU A 119 16.38 4.71 1.38
C GLU A 119 16.74 3.24 1.63
N VAL A 120 15.84 2.31 1.29
CA VAL A 120 16.05 0.87 1.44
C VAL A 120 16.59 0.26 0.14
N PHE A 121 15.95 0.54 -1.01
CA PHE A 121 16.37 0.01 -2.30
C PHE A 121 16.06 0.98 -3.45
N LYS A 122 16.74 0.75 -4.58
CA LYS A 122 16.51 1.48 -5.84
C LYS A 122 16.31 0.48 -6.97
N LEU A 123 15.34 0.79 -7.81
CA LEU A 123 14.98 0.04 -9.01
C LEU A 123 15.57 0.71 -10.24
N GLN A 124 15.82 -0.10 -11.27
CA GLN A 124 16.20 0.39 -12.59
C GLN A 124 15.65 -0.57 -13.64
N VAL A 125 14.84 -0.05 -14.55
CA VAL A 125 14.34 -0.84 -15.68
C VAL A 125 15.45 -0.98 -16.72
N LYS A 126 15.85 -2.22 -16.99
CA LYS A 126 16.81 -2.60 -18.05
C LYS A 126 16.14 -3.54 -19.04
N GLY A 127 16.70 -3.66 -20.24
CA GLY A 127 16.23 -4.62 -21.25
C GLY A 127 15.07 -4.13 -22.13
N VAL A 128 14.73 -2.85 -22.11
CA VAL A 128 13.78 -2.29 -23.08
C VAL A 128 14.42 -2.12 -24.45
N SER A 129 13.61 -2.24 -25.52
CA SER A 129 14.11 -1.98 -26.88
C SER A 129 14.57 -0.53 -27.05
N SER A 130 15.56 -0.28 -27.92
CA SER A 130 16.06 1.08 -28.22
C SER A 130 14.96 2.01 -28.71
N LEU A 131 13.98 1.49 -29.47
CA LEU A 131 12.84 2.26 -29.94
C LEU A 131 11.93 2.68 -28.78
N THR A 132 11.60 1.74 -27.88
CA THR A 132 10.81 2.04 -26.68
C THR A 132 11.51 3.08 -25.81
N TYR A 133 12.82 2.93 -25.61
CA TYR A 133 13.64 3.88 -24.87
C TYR A 133 13.57 5.28 -25.50
N ALA A 134 13.79 5.38 -26.83
CA ALA A 134 13.71 6.64 -27.56
C ALA A 134 12.32 7.29 -27.48
N CYS A 135 11.23 6.51 -27.60
CA CYS A 135 9.86 6.99 -27.43
C CYS A 135 9.62 7.55 -26.02
N CYS A 136 10.07 6.87 -24.97
CA CYS A 136 9.93 7.34 -23.59
C CYS A 136 10.77 8.60 -23.32
N VAL A 137 11.95 8.72 -23.92
CA VAL A 137 12.76 9.96 -23.86
C VAL A 137 12.04 11.08 -24.62
N GLY A 138 11.59 10.83 -25.84
CA GLY A 138 10.90 11.79 -26.69
C GLY A 138 9.61 12.31 -26.05
N ALA A 139 8.80 11.43 -25.44
CA ALA A 139 7.59 11.82 -24.73
C ALA A 139 7.87 12.77 -23.55
N ARG A 140 8.99 12.56 -22.82
CA ARG A 140 9.41 13.47 -21.74
C ARG A 140 9.90 14.81 -22.27
N VAL A 141 10.68 14.82 -23.35
CA VAL A 141 11.14 16.06 -23.99
C VAL A 141 9.95 16.87 -24.50
N LEU A 142 8.99 16.22 -25.15
CA LEU A 142 7.77 16.84 -25.64
C LEU A 142 6.93 17.45 -24.51
N ASP A 143 6.77 16.72 -23.40
CA ASP A 143 6.04 17.21 -22.23
C ASP A 143 6.74 18.40 -21.55
N ALA A 144 8.09 18.41 -21.54
CA ALA A 144 8.87 19.54 -21.05
C ALA A 144 8.74 20.78 -21.95
N TRP A 145 8.59 20.60 -23.26
CA TRP A 145 8.45 21.70 -24.22
C TRP A 145 7.02 22.24 -24.31
N LEU A 146 6.03 21.37 -24.11
CA LEU A 146 4.60 21.69 -24.26
C LEU A 146 3.81 21.39 -22.96
N PRO A 147 4.15 22.01 -21.81
CA PRO A 147 3.56 21.67 -20.51
C PRO A 147 2.04 21.93 -20.44
N TRP A 148 1.49 22.78 -21.32
CA TRP A 148 0.05 23.02 -21.41
C TRP A 148 -0.75 21.83 -21.92
N LEU A 149 -0.12 20.89 -22.63
CA LEU A 149 -0.77 19.64 -23.08
C LEU A 149 -0.95 18.64 -21.93
N ARG A 150 -0.27 18.84 -20.79
CA ARG A 150 -0.33 17.99 -19.59
C ARG A 150 -0.23 16.50 -19.93
N LEU A 151 0.72 16.16 -20.80
CA LEU A 151 0.89 14.77 -21.22
C LEU A 151 1.25 13.93 -19.99
N PRO A 152 0.69 12.72 -19.86
CA PRO A 152 1.09 11.80 -18.80
C PRO A 152 2.46 11.21 -19.16
N SER A 153 3.51 12.04 -19.09
CA SER A 153 4.87 11.65 -19.37
C SER A 153 5.33 10.59 -18.37
N PHE A 154 5.89 9.50 -18.90
CA PHE A 154 6.40 8.42 -18.09
C PHE A 154 7.66 8.89 -17.35
N PRO A 155 7.79 8.62 -16.05
CA PRO A 155 8.98 9.00 -15.30
C PRO A 155 10.22 8.29 -15.82
N ASN A 156 11.40 8.82 -15.50
CA ASN A 156 12.65 8.25 -15.97
C ASN A 156 13.05 6.98 -15.19
N VAL A 157 12.36 5.87 -15.46
CA VAL A 157 12.59 4.56 -14.83
C VAL A 157 13.88 3.85 -15.31
N PHE A 158 14.57 4.43 -16.30
CA PHE A 158 15.83 3.87 -16.85
C PHE A 158 17.05 4.26 -16.04
N LYS A 159 16.94 5.29 -15.19
CA LYS A 159 17.92 5.60 -14.14
C LYS A 159 17.48 4.93 -12.85
N GLN A 160 18.38 4.87 -11.85
CA GLN A 160 18.00 4.43 -10.52
C GLN A 160 16.89 5.33 -9.97
N PHE A 161 15.78 4.73 -9.57
CA PHE A 161 14.65 5.38 -8.94
C PHE A 161 14.21 4.57 -7.73
N GLY A 162 13.45 5.16 -6.82
CA GLY A 162 12.69 4.36 -5.86
C GLY A 162 11.21 4.75 -5.87
N VAL A 163 10.48 4.21 -4.91
CA VAL A 163 9.02 4.32 -4.88
C VAL A 163 8.52 4.77 -3.51
N HIS A 164 7.37 5.44 -3.50
CA HIS A 164 6.63 5.64 -2.25
C HIS A 164 5.60 4.53 -2.14
N PHE A 165 5.65 3.77 -1.04
CA PHE A 165 4.71 2.70 -0.79
C PHE A 165 3.59 3.20 0.13
N MET A 166 2.34 3.16 -0.34
CA MET A 166 1.17 3.48 0.49
C MET A 166 0.70 2.23 1.22
N TYR A 167 0.51 2.34 2.53
CA TYR A 167 0.05 1.25 3.40
C TYR A 167 -0.99 1.73 4.41
N GLY A 168 -1.71 0.79 5.03
CA GLY A 168 -2.79 1.11 5.98
C GLY A 168 -3.92 1.94 5.35
N LEU A 169 -4.28 1.63 4.10
CA LEU A 169 -5.32 2.34 3.36
C LEU A 169 -6.69 1.95 3.90
N HIS A 170 -7.49 2.94 4.29
CA HIS A 170 -8.87 2.73 4.69
C HIS A 170 -9.75 3.90 4.26
N ARG A 171 -11.02 3.62 3.95
CA ARG A 171 -12.02 4.62 3.59
C ARG A 171 -13.35 4.31 4.25
N GLU A 172 -14.01 5.36 4.73
CA GLU A 172 -15.30 5.27 5.41
C GLU A 172 -16.27 6.31 4.86
N GLY A 173 -17.57 5.96 4.85
CA GLY A 173 -18.65 6.84 4.40
C GLY A 173 -18.82 6.95 2.89
N LYS A 174 -19.90 7.64 2.47
CA LYS A 174 -20.35 7.75 1.06
C LYS A 174 -19.32 8.43 0.16
N ASN A 175 -18.54 9.35 0.72
CA ASN A 175 -17.51 10.10 0.00
C ASN A 175 -16.13 9.41 0.05
N GLY A 176 -16.02 8.22 0.64
CA GLY A 176 -14.74 7.54 0.89
C GLY A 176 -13.89 7.34 -0.37
N ASN A 177 -14.49 6.91 -1.49
CA ASN A 177 -13.75 6.74 -2.75
C ASN A 177 -13.15 8.05 -3.27
N TRP A 178 -13.91 9.14 -3.15
CA TRP A 178 -13.45 10.45 -3.59
C TRP A 178 -12.36 11.03 -2.70
N LEU A 179 -12.46 10.83 -1.38
CA LEU A 179 -11.45 11.23 -0.40
C LEU A 179 -10.16 10.41 -0.58
N MET A 180 -10.28 9.10 -0.78
CA MET A 180 -9.13 8.22 -1.02
C MET A 180 -8.41 8.58 -2.32
N LYS A 181 -9.15 8.84 -3.41
CA LYS A 181 -8.54 9.33 -4.66
C LYS A 181 -7.79 10.64 -4.48
N ALA A 182 -8.29 11.53 -3.62
CA ALA A 182 -7.60 12.78 -3.29
C ALA A 182 -6.32 12.54 -2.47
N LEU A 183 -6.31 11.57 -1.55
CA LEU A 183 -5.09 11.14 -0.86
C LEU A 183 -4.07 10.55 -1.83
N CYS A 184 -4.47 9.65 -2.74
CA CYS A 184 -3.54 9.12 -3.74
C CYS A 184 -2.95 10.24 -4.62
N ASN A 185 -3.75 11.24 -5.01
CA ASN A 185 -3.26 12.42 -5.72
C ASN A 185 -2.28 13.25 -4.87
N PHE A 186 -2.52 13.36 -3.56
CA PHE A 186 -1.61 14.00 -2.62
C PHE A 186 -0.28 13.26 -2.51
N VAL A 187 -0.31 11.94 -2.33
CA VAL A 187 0.91 11.12 -2.30
C VAL A 187 1.68 11.20 -3.61
N HIS A 188 1.00 11.15 -4.76
CA HIS A 188 1.64 11.39 -6.06
C HIS A 188 2.34 12.75 -6.12
N ASN A 189 1.71 13.81 -5.59
CA ASN A 189 2.31 15.15 -5.58
C ASN A 189 3.52 15.24 -4.64
N MET A 190 3.48 14.56 -3.50
CA MET A 190 4.61 14.42 -2.59
C MET A 190 5.76 13.66 -3.24
N ALA A 191 5.48 12.53 -3.88
CA ALA A 191 6.46 11.75 -4.64
C ALA A 191 7.07 12.54 -5.80
N ARG A 192 6.29 13.40 -6.47
CA ARG A 192 6.79 14.29 -7.53
C ARG A 192 7.77 15.35 -6.99
N GLU A 193 7.54 15.82 -5.77
CA GLU A 193 8.41 16.82 -5.12
C GLU A 193 9.67 16.18 -4.51
N ASP A 194 9.69 14.85 -4.42
CA ASP A 194 10.75 14.09 -3.79
C ASP A 194 11.67 13.45 -4.85
N ASP A 195 12.85 14.03 -5.05
CA ASP A 195 13.78 13.67 -6.10
C ASP A 195 14.13 12.17 -6.10
N GLY A 196 14.08 11.56 -7.29
CA GLY A 196 14.35 10.14 -7.48
C GLY A 196 13.19 9.20 -7.16
N CYS A 197 12.00 9.71 -6.80
CA CYS A 197 10.79 8.90 -6.76
C CYS A 197 10.13 8.83 -8.14
N ALA A 198 9.94 7.64 -8.69
CA ALA A 198 9.33 7.46 -10.02
C ALA A 198 7.96 6.79 -9.98
N ALA A 199 7.56 6.16 -8.87
CA ALA A 199 6.24 5.56 -8.76
C ALA A 199 5.71 5.63 -7.32
N VAL A 200 4.40 5.67 -7.21
CA VAL A 200 3.66 5.38 -6.00
C VAL A 200 3.11 3.97 -6.15
N VAL A 201 3.32 3.12 -5.15
CA VAL A 201 2.92 1.72 -5.17
C VAL A 201 2.08 1.42 -3.94
N THR A 202 1.14 0.50 -4.05
CA THR A 202 0.42 -0.04 -2.92
C THR A 202 0.00 -1.46 -3.24
N GLU A 203 -0.10 -2.30 -2.21
CA GLU A 203 -0.57 -3.66 -2.33
C GLU A 203 -1.87 -3.79 -1.54
N VAL A 204 -2.92 -4.27 -2.19
CA VAL A 204 -4.26 -4.39 -1.61
C VAL A 204 -4.87 -5.74 -1.95
N SER A 205 -5.73 -6.25 -1.09
CA SER A 205 -6.51 -7.46 -1.39
C SER A 205 -7.42 -7.22 -2.60
N GLN A 206 -7.61 -8.25 -3.43
CA GLN A 206 -8.42 -8.16 -4.65
C GLN A 206 -9.86 -7.70 -4.38
N ARG A 207 -10.39 -8.03 -3.20
CA ARG A 207 -11.75 -7.70 -2.73
C ARG A 207 -11.80 -6.45 -1.85
N ASP A 208 -10.68 -5.79 -1.65
CA ASP A 208 -10.64 -4.60 -0.79
C ASP A 208 -11.48 -3.48 -1.42
N PRO A 209 -12.49 -2.94 -0.72
CA PRO A 209 -13.30 -1.84 -1.22
C PRO A 209 -12.49 -0.59 -1.57
N VAL A 210 -11.30 -0.40 -0.98
CA VAL A 210 -10.43 0.75 -1.26
C VAL A 210 -9.81 0.70 -2.66
N ARG A 211 -9.67 -0.50 -3.23
CA ARG A 211 -9.05 -0.74 -4.54
C ARG A 211 -9.65 0.10 -5.66
N GLU A 212 -10.97 0.27 -5.65
CA GLU A 212 -11.72 1.04 -6.66
C GLU A 212 -11.33 2.53 -6.70
N ALA A 213 -10.83 3.06 -5.58
CA ALA A 213 -10.48 4.46 -5.45
C ALA A 213 -9.04 4.78 -5.85
N ILE A 214 -8.17 3.77 -5.91
CA ILE A 214 -6.72 3.92 -6.11
C ILE A 214 -6.41 4.10 -7.59
N PRO A 215 -5.93 5.29 -8.02
CA PRO A 215 -5.51 5.49 -9.40
C PRO A 215 -4.24 4.67 -9.68
N HIS A 216 -4.24 3.89 -10.74
CA HIS A 216 -3.08 3.07 -11.12
C HIS A 216 -3.05 2.85 -12.63
N TRP A 217 -1.91 2.38 -13.14
CA TRP A 217 -1.74 1.98 -14.53
C TRP A 217 -1.82 0.46 -14.64
N ARG A 218 -2.87 -0.06 -15.30
CA ARG A 218 -3.08 -1.50 -15.49
C ARG A 218 -1.89 -2.23 -16.09
N LYS A 219 -1.12 -1.59 -16.98
CA LYS A 219 0.08 -2.19 -17.59
C LYS A 219 1.26 -2.39 -16.62
N LEU A 220 1.25 -1.68 -15.50
CA LEU A 220 2.29 -1.76 -14.47
C LEU A 220 1.78 -2.39 -13.17
N SER A 221 0.48 -2.68 -13.10
CA SER A 221 -0.15 -3.29 -11.94
C SER A 221 -0.40 -4.75 -12.30
N TRP A 222 -0.22 -5.65 -11.34
CA TRP A 222 -0.40 -7.08 -11.57
C TRP A 222 -1.26 -7.70 -10.47
N GLU A 223 -2.18 -8.56 -10.89
CA GLU A 223 -3.17 -9.23 -10.03
C GLU A 223 -2.76 -10.67 -9.71
N GLU A 224 -1.53 -11.04 -10.09
CA GLU A 224 -1.07 -12.42 -10.16
C GLU A 224 -0.25 -12.83 -8.93
N ASP A 225 -0.10 -11.98 -7.92
CA ASP A 225 0.61 -12.36 -6.70
C ASP A 225 -0.23 -13.32 -5.86
N MET A 226 0.35 -14.48 -5.55
CA MET A 226 -0.17 -15.48 -4.62
C MET A 226 0.70 -15.51 -3.38
N TRP A 227 0.10 -15.15 -2.25
CA TRP A 227 0.69 -15.31 -0.94
C TRP A 227 0.51 -16.75 -0.46
N CYS A 228 1.62 -17.35 -0.05
CA CYS A 228 1.70 -18.63 0.60
C CYS A 228 2.18 -18.46 2.05
N VAL A 229 1.45 -19.07 2.99
CA VAL A 229 1.75 -19.04 4.42
C VAL A 229 2.12 -20.43 4.92
N LYS A 230 2.94 -20.50 5.96
CA LYS A 230 3.30 -21.74 6.61
C LYS A 230 3.21 -21.55 8.10
N LYS A 231 2.46 -22.43 8.78
CA LYS A 231 2.50 -22.50 10.24
C LYS A 231 3.89 -23.01 10.63
N LEU A 232 4.66 -22.18 11.30
CA LEU A 232 5.82 -22.67 12.02
C LEU A 232 5.26 -23.32 13.29
N ALA A 233 5.21 -24.64 13.34
CA ALA A 233 4.99 -25.33 14.60
C ALA A 233 6.18 -24.98 15.51
N ASP A 234 5.93 -24.58 16.74
CA ASP A 234 6.99 -24.37 17.73
C ASP A 234 7.81 -25.67 17.81
N GLN A 235 9.00 -25.68 17.22
CA GLN A 235 9.98 -26.75 17.43
C GLN A 235 10.60 -26.68 18.84
N ALA A 236 9.97 -25.96 19.77
CA ALA A 236 10.28 -25.96 21.17
C ALA A 236 9.27 -26.84 21.91
N LYS A 237 9.54 -28.16 21.93
CA LYS A 237 9.22 -29.15 22.99
C LYS A 237 9.34 -30.58 22.41
N GLN A 238 10.54 -30.96 22.00
CA GLN A 238 10.92 -32.35 22.19
C GLN A 238 11.20 -32.53 23.67
N GLY A 239 10.28 -33.19 24.37
CA GLY A 239 10.50 -33.67 25.73
C GLY A 239 9.71 -32.96 26.83
N GLU A 240 8.39 -32.81 26.70
CA GLU A 240 7.55 -32.99 27.89
C GLU A 240 6.10 -33.30 27.50
N LYS A 241 5.68 -34.49 27.92
CA LYS A 241 4.33 -35.00 27.78
C LYS A 241 3.51 -34.39 28.91
N THR A 242 2.68 -33.40 28.61
CA THR A 242 1.61 -33.02 29.54
C THR A 242 0.31 -32.84 28.79
N THR A 243 -0.63 -33.69 29.18
CA THR A 243 -2.02 -33.74 28.77
C THR A 243 -2.78 -32.49 29.20
N SER A 244 -3.77 -32.14 28.37
CA SER A 244 -4.94 -31.28 28.60
C SER A 244 -4.71 -29.82 28.95
N SER A 245 -5.08 -28.95 28.00
CA SER A 245 -6.22 -28.05 28.21
C SER A 245 -6.68 -27.48 26.87
N ASP A 246 -7.99 -27.59 26.67
CA ASP A 246 -8.81 -26.97 25.64
C ASP A 246 -8.54 -25.46 25.58
N ASP A 247 -7.75 -25.02 24.60
CA ASP A 247 -7.76 -23.63 24.16
C ASP A 247 -7.95 -23.67 22.66
N GLY A 248 -9.11 -23.18 22.21
CA GLY A 248 -9.53 -23.16 20.82
C GLY A 248 -8.59 -22.31 19.99
N GLN A 249 -7.44 -22.88 19.63
CA GLN A 249 -6.42 -22.25 18.80
C GLN A 249 -6.99 -22.15 17.39
N PHE A 250 -7.69 -21.05 17.12
CA PHE A 250 -8.24 -20.69 15.82
C PHE A 250 -7.20 -20.94 14.73
N ASP A 251 -7.46 -21.93 13.89
CA ASP A 251 -6.60 -22.24 12.75
C ASP A 251 -6.88 -21.24 11.63
N TRP A 252 -6.32 -20.03 11.80
CA TRP A 252 -6.49 -18.89 10.88
C TRP A 252 -6.02 -19.19 9.46
N ILE A 253 -5.15 -20.19 9.29
CA ILE A 253 -4.64 -20.63 7.98
C ILE A 253 -5.69 -21.47 7.24
N ASN A 254 -6.52 -22.22 7.97
CA ASN A 254 -7.57 -23.07 7.42
C ASN A 254 -8.95 -22.42 7.40
N THR A 255 -9.13 -21.30 8.10
CA THR A 255 -10.39 -20.54 8.07
C THR A 255 -10.36 -19.51 6.97
N ARG A 256 -11.32 -19.61 6.05
CA ARG A 256 -11.51 -18.63 4.97
C ARG A 256 -11.87 -17.30 5.62
N SER A 257 -10.91 -16.37 5.66
CA SER A 257 -11.12 -15.12 6.36
C SER A 257 -12.28 -14.33 5.75
N SER A 258 -13.17 -13.91 6.65
CA SER A 258 -14.35 -13.10 6.34
C SER A 258 -13.98 -11.66 5.98
N SER A 259 -12.76 -11.22 6.30
CA SER A 259 -12.27 -9.88 5.96
C SER A 259 -11.88 -9.80 4.49
N SER A 260 -12.39 -8.79 3.81
CA SER A 260 -11.93 -8.38 2.48
C SER A 260 -10.59 -7.63 2.53
N VAL A 261 -10.21 -7.13 3.69
CA VAL A 261 -9.01 -6.30 3.95
C VAL A 261 -7.87 -7.16 4.50
N VAL A 262 -6.68 -6.94 3.95
CA VAL A 262 -5.40 -7.50 4.41
C VAL A 262 -4.48 -6.32 4.69
N PHE A 263 -3.83 -6.29 5.85
CA PHE A 263 -2.84 -5.26 6.14
C PHE A 263 -1.49 -5.70 5.56
N VAL A 264 -0.84 -4.82 4.80
CA VAL A 264 0.49 -5.08 4.24
C VAL A 264 1.51 -4.28 5.04
N ASP A 265 2.46 -4.98 5.67
CA ASP A 265 3.54 -4.33 6.40
C ASP A 265 4.50 -3.66 5.40
N PRO A 266 4.74 -2.35 5.49
CA PRO A 266 5.61 -1.65 4.55
C PRO A 266 7.09 -2.07 4.63
N ARG A 267 7.50 -2.81 5.67
CA ARG A 267 8.86 -3.37 5.81
C ARG A 267 9.07 -4.62 4.96
N ASP A 268 7.99 -5.31 4.61
CA ASP A 268 8.03 -6.55 3.80
C ASP A 268 7.95 -6.26 2.29
N PHE A 269 7.85 -4.97 1.91
CA PHE A 269 7.79 -4.48 0.53
C PHE A 269 9.17 -4.04 0.03
#